data_AF-A0A1X9MEJ3-F1
#
_entry.id   AF-A0A1X9MEJ3-F1
#
_cell.length_a   1.000
_cell.length_b   1.000
_cell.length_c   1.000
_cell.angle_alpha   90.00
_cell.angle_beta   90.00
_cell.angle_gamma   90.00
#
_symmetry.space_group_name_H-M   'P 1'
#
loop_
_entity.id
_entity.type
_entity.pdbx_description
1 polymer ?
#
loop_
_entity_poly.entity_id
_entity_poly.type
_entity_poly.pdbx_seq_one_letter_code
_entity_poly.pdbx_strand_id
1 'polypeptide(L)'
;MSVERVLLPKKVALALEAVIHDRGKAWSRNIPGMSNASKSNRDFKILIDYIKNNETGLERLQEATYVGYRIDASPEEKLVFYYNEADFFERKGIEKTLEILEIKIDGIK
;
A
#
# COMPACT_ATOMS: atom_id res chain seq x y z
N MET A 1 6.96 -11.88 -21.64
CA MET A 1 7.32 -12.18 -20.24
C MET A 1 6.42 -11.36 -19.35
N SER A 2 5.61 -11.97 -18.48
CA SER A 2 4.87 -11.24 -17.46
C SER A 2 5.87 -10.68 -16.45
N VAL A 3 5.90 -9.36 -16.26
CA VAL A 3 6.75 -8.78 -15.21
C VAL A 3 6.16 -9.24 -13.87
N GLU A 4 6.94 -10.00 -13.09
CA GLU A 4 6.51 -10.51 -11.80
C GLU A 4 6.41 -9.34 -10.83
N ARG A 5 5.21 -9.11 -10.29
CA ARG A 5 4.97 -8.01 -9.34
C ARG A 5 5.47 -8.41 -7.96
N VAL A 6 6.10 -7.48 -7.26
CA VAL A 6 6.62 -7.71 -5.90
C VAL A 6 5.47 -7.99 -4.93
N LEU A 7 5.53 -9.09 -4.17
CA LEU A 7 4.58 -9.34 -3.09
C LEU A 7 4.98 -8.53 -1.85
N LEU A 8 4.08 -7.67 -1.37
CA LEU A 8 4.28 -6.81 -0.20
C LEU A 8 3.21 -7.06 0.87
N PRO A 9 3.59 -7.07 2.17
CA PRO A 9 2.62 -7.09 3.26
C PRO A 9 1.64 -5.92 3.14
N LYS A 10 0.36 -6.14 3.47
CA LYS A 10 -0.70 -5.12 3.39
C LYS A 10 -0.25 -3.75 3.86
N LYS A 11 0.16 -3.61 5.12
CA LYS A 11 0.56 -2.33 5.72
C LYS A 11 1.70 -1.64 4.94
N VAL A 12 2.65 -2.41 4.41
CA VAL A 12 3.81 -1.89 3.67
C VAL A 12 3.38 -1.41 2.29
N ALA A 13 2.52 -2.17 1.61
CA ALA A 13 1.96 -1.80 0.33
C ALA A 13 1.17 -0.48 0.41
N LEU A 14 0.35 -0.31 1.46
CA LEU A 14 -0.42 0.91 1.67
C LEU A 14 0.47 2.12 1.95
N ALA A 15 1.46 1.94 2.82
CA ALA A 15 2.42 3.00 3.11
C ALA A 15 3.23 3.40 1.86
N LEU A 16 3.55 2.43 1.00
CA LEU A 16 4.24 2.68 -0.27
C LEU A 16 3.38 3.49 -1.23
N GLU A 17 2.10 3.12 -1.39
CA GLU A 17 1.14 3.85 -2.23
C GLU A 17 0.99 5.29 -1.76
N ALA A 18 0.79 5.51 -0.45
CA ALA A 18 0.64 6.84 0.14
C ALA A 18 1.88 7.72 -0.10
N VAL A 19 3.07 7.14 0.07
CA VAL A 19 4.34 7.85 -0.17
C VAL A 19 4.57 8.14 -1.65
N ILE A 20 4.21 7.23 -2.55
CA ILE A 20 4.28 7.46 -4.01
C ILE A 20 3.28 8.54 -4.41
N HIS A 21 2.08 8.56 -3.83
CA HIS A 21 1.08 9.60 -4.09
C HIS A 21 1.57 10.98 -3.62
N ASP A 22 2.14 11.08 -2.42
CA ASP A 22 2.64 12.34 -1.85
C ASP A 22 3.93 12.85 -2.53
N ARG A 23 4.88 11.95 -2.83
CA ARG A 23 6.26 12.32 -3.25
C ARG A 23 6.71 11.79 -4.61
N GLY A 24 5.85 11.05 -5.29
CA GLY A 24 6.17 10.36 -6.53
C GLY A 24 7.18 9.22 -6.35
N LYS A 25 7.56 8.62 -7.48
CA LYS A 25 8.50 7.48 -7.53
C LYS A 25 9.94 7.81 -7.07
N ALA A 26 10.25 9.09 -6.88
CA ALA A 26 11.56 9.56 -6.42
C ALA A 26 11.74 9.47 -4.89
N TRP A 27 10.72 9.02 -4.15
CA TRP A 27 10.74 8.92 -2.69
C TRP A 27 11.97 8.20 -2.13
N SER A 28 12.49 7.21 -2.85
CA SER A 28 13.60 6.34 -2.43
C SER A 28 15.00 6.93 -2.69
N ARG A 29 15.10 8.11 -3.31
CA ARG A 29 16.38 8.76 -3.64
C ARG A 29 17.08 9.42 -2.45
N ASN A 30 16.38 9.66 -1.33
CA ASN A 30 16.95 10.31 -0.14
C ASN A 30 16.54 9.61 1.17
N ILE A 31 17.21 8.49 1.47
CA ILE A 31 16.96 7.68 2.67
C ILE A 31 17.21 8.44 3.99
N PRO A 32 18.24 9.29 4.14
CA PRO A 32 18.37 10.15 5.33
C PRO A 32 17.15 11.06 5.53
N GLY A 33 16.61 11.62 4.45
CA GLY A 33 15.36 12.38 4.46
C GLY A 33 14.14 11.54 4.89
N MET A 34 14.09 10.26 4.49
CA MET A 34 13.04 9.34 4.93
C MET A 34 13.10 9.03 6.43
N SER A 35 14.30 8.87 6.99
CA SER A 35 14.49 8.59 8.42
C SER A 35 14.09 9.76 9.32
N ASN A 36 14.14 10.99 8.80
CA ASN A 36 13.58 12.15 9.49
C ASN A 36 12.07 12.27 9.27
N ALA A 37 11.58 11.99 8.06
CA ALA A 37 10.14 11.98 7.76
C ALA A 37 9.39 10.92 8.59
N SER A 38 10.01 9.76 8.89
CA SER A 38 9.39 8.71 9.72
C SER A 38 9.12 9.13 11.17
N LYS A 39 9.73 10.23 11.65
CA LYS A 39 9.46 10.77 12.99
C LYS A 39 8.09 11.45 13.08
N SER A 40 7.55 11.93 11.97
CA SER A 40 6.29 12.68 11.92
C SER A 40 5.27 12.12 10.92
N ASN A 41 5.67 11.20 10.05
CA ASN A 41 4.80 10.55 9.06
C ASN A 41 4.78 9.03 9.28
N ARG A 42 3.58 8.50 9.52
CA ARG A 42 3.33 7.08 9.83
C ARG A 42 3.74 6.15 8.68
N ASP A 43 3.51 6.55 7.44
CA ASP A 43 3.77 5.72 6.26
C ASP A 43 5.29 5.59 6.04
N PHE A 44 6.03 6.70 6.16
CA PHE A 44 7.50 6.64 6.17
C PHE A 44 8.05 5.77 7.29
N LYS A 45 7.42 5.78 8.46
CA LYS A 45 7.81 4.89 9.56
C LYS A 45 7.62 3.42 9.18
N ILE A 46 6.47 3.06 8.62
CA ILE A 46 6.20 1.68 8.17
C ILE A 46 7.23 1.23 7.12
N LEU A 47 7.56 2.08 6.15
CA LEU A 47 8.56 1.74 5.13
C LEU A 47 9.97 1.58 5.71
N ILE A 48 10.38 2.47 6.62
CA ILE A 48 11.69 2.38 7.27
C ILE A 48 11.78 1.15 8.17
N ASP A 49 10.72 0.84 8.91
CA ASP A 49 10.67 -0.37 9.73
C ASP A 49 10.72 -1.63 8.86
N TYR A 50 10.06 -1.64 7.69
CA TYR A 50 10.19 -2.74 6.73
C TYR A 50 11.62 -2.90 6.21
N ILE A 51 12.29 -1.80 5.84
CA ILE A 51 13.70 -1.81 5.39
C ILE A 51 14.63 -2.33 6.48
N LYS A 52 14.42 -1.95 7.74
CA LYS A 52 15.27 -2.40 8.85
C LYS A 52 15.09 -3.88 9.19
N ASN A 53 13.89 -4.40 9.01
CA ASN A 53 13.53 -5.78 9.35
C ASN A 53 13.68 -6.75 8.17
N ASN A 54 14.05 -6.26 6.99
CA ASN A 54 14.26 -7.08 5.79
C ASN A 54 15.52 -6.61 5.07
N GLU A 55 16.52 -7.50 4.97
CA GLU A 55 17.82 -7.21 4.34
C GLU A 55 17.68 -6.67 2.91
N THR A 56 16.67 -7.13 2.17
CA THR A 56 16.36 -6.69 0.79
C THR A 56 15.18 -5.71 0.74
N GLY A 57 14.76 -5.17 1.88
CA GLY A 57 13.53 -4.39 1.99
C GLY A 57 13.56 -3.12 1.14
N LEU A 58 14.72 -2.48 1.03
CA LEU A 58 14.88 -1.29 0.19
C LEU A 58 14.78 -1.64 -1.30
N GLU A 59 15.52 -2.65 -1.77
CA GLU A 59 15.44 -3.06 -3.18
C GLU A 59 14.02 -3.49 -3.54
N ARG A 60 13.35 -4.27 -2.68
CA ARG A 60 11.98 -4.73 -2.92
C ARG A 60 10.98 -3.57 -3.01
N LEU A 61 11.10 -2.55 -2.17
CA LEU A 61 10.23 -1.37 -2.24
C LEU A 61 10.53 -0.52 -3.49
N GLN A 62 11.78 -0.39 -3.89
CA GLN A 62 12.17 0.30 -5.11
C GLN A 62 11.62 -0.45 -6.34
N GLU A 63 11.82 -1.76 -6.40
CA GLU A 63 11.27 -2.60 -7.46
C GLU A 63 9.73 -2.49 -7.51
N ALA A 64 9.05 -2.61 -6.37
CA ALA A 64 7.60 -2.43 -6.25
C ALA A 64 7.12 -1.06 -6.78
N THR A 65 7.92 0.00 -6.63
CA THR A 65 7.60 1.35 -7.12
C THR A 65 7.62 1.44 -8.65
N TYR A 66 8.53 0.71 -9.31
CA TYR A 66 8.72 0.80 -10.77
C TYR A 66 7.96 -0.30 -11.53
N VAL A 67 7.98 -1.52 -11.00
CA VAL A 67 7.37 -2.71 -11.60
C VAL A 67 5.92 -2.93 -11.12
N GLY A 68 5.57 -2.35 -9.97
CA GLY A 68 4.29 -2.58 -9.30
C GLY A 68 4.35 -3.76 -8.34
N TYR A 69 3.34 -3.85 -7.48
CA TYR A 69 3.28 -4.85 -6.42
C TYR A 69 1.93 -5.58 -6.38
N ARG A 70 1.92 -6.69 -5.64
CA ARG A 70 0.72 -7.39 -5.18
C ARG A 70 0.66 -7.26 -3.67
N ILE A 71 -0.54 -7.05 -3.16
CA ILE A 71 -0.77 -7.03 -1.73
C ILE A 71 -0.89 -8.47 -1.23
N ASP A 72 -0.07 -8.82 -0.25
CA ASP A 72 -0.22 -10.03 0.56
C ASP A 72 -1.35 -9.81 1.56
N ALA A 73 -2.56 -9.97 1.04
CA ALA A 73 -3.84 -9.83 1.73
C ALA A 73 -4.86 -10.70 1.00
N SER A 74 -5.86 -11.18 1.73
CA SER A 74 -6.97 -11.90 1.14
C SER A 74 -7.71 -11.02 0.11
N PRO A 75 -8.41 -11.61 -0.88
CA PRO A 75 -9.25 -10.84 -1.81
C PRO A 75 -10.24 -9.91 -1.09
N GLU A 76 -10.82 -10.38 0.01
CA GLU A 76 -11.75 -9.63 0.85
C GLU A 76 -11.06 -8.43 1.50
N GLU A 77 -9.89 -8.65 2.11
CA GLU A 77 -9.11 -7.59 2.74
C GLU A 77 -8.67 -6.49 1.77
N LYS A 78 -8.46 -6.83 0.49
CA LYS A 78 -8.16 -5.89 -0.59
C LYS A 78 -9.39 -5.07 -0.97
N LEU A 79 -10.55 -5.71 -1.12
CA LEU A 79 -11.80 -5.04 -1.45
C LEU A 79 -12.20 -4.04 -0.36
N VAL A 80 -12.13 -4.44 0.91
CA VAL A 80 -12.39 -3.55 2.06
C VAL A 80 -11.43 -2.36 2.06
N PHE A 81 -10.17 -2.58 1.72
CA PHE A 81 -9.19 -1.50 1.61
C PHE A 81 -9.56 -0.51 0.49
N TYR A 82 -9.76 -1.01 -0.74
CA TYR A 82 -10.13 -0.16 -1.87
C TYR A 82 -11.41 0.63 -1.61
N TYR A 83 -12.39 0.01 -0.96
CA TYR A 83 -13.62 0.69 -0.55
C TYR A 83 -13.37 1.90 0.35
N ASN A 84 -12.49 1.78 1.35
CA ASN A 84 -12.24 2.85 2.32
C ASN A 84 -11.51 4.04 1.69
N GLU A 85 -10.61 3.80 0.73
CA GLU A 85 -9.83 4.84 0.04
C GLU A 85 -10.54 5.43 -1.19
N ALA A 86 -11.50 4.70 -1.76
CA ALA A 86 -12.26 5.10 -2.94
C ALA A 86 -13.07 6.38 -2.67
N ASP A 87 -13.22 7.19 -3.71
CA ASP A 87 -14.17 8.30 -3.69
C ASP A 87 -15.62 7.81 -3.72
N PHE A 88 -16.59 8.72 -3.56
CA PHE A 88 -18.01 8.34 -3.50
C PHE A 88 -18.50 7.58 -4.75
N PHE A 89 -17.95 7.86 -5.92
CA PHE A 89 -18.36 7.21 -7.18
C PHE A 89 -17.74 5.83 -7.33
N GLU A 90 -16.47 5.69 -6.95
CA GLU A 90 -15.76 4.41 -6.92
C GLU A 90 -16.34 3.45 -5.88
N ARG A 91 -16.77 3.97 -4.72
CA ARG A 91 -17.39 3.18 -3.64
C ARG A 91 -18.61 2.40 -4.11
N LYS A 92 -19.52 2.99 -4.89
CA LYS A 92 -20.74 2.30 -5.35
C LYS A 92 -20.46 1.02 -6.14
N GLY A 93 -19.39 0.99 -6.93
CA GLY A 93 -18.99 -0.22 -7.67
C GLY A 93 -18.43 -1.30 -6.73
N ILE A 94 -17.70 -0.87 -5.70
CA ILE A 94 -17.07 -1.75 -4.72
C ILE A 94 -18.12 -2.27 -3.71
N GLU A 95 -19.08 -1.46 -3.27
CA GLU A 95 -20.21 -1.85 -2.39
C GLU A 95 -20.98 -3.02 -2.96
N LYS A 96 -21.37 -2.92 -4.23
CA LYS A 96 -22.10 -3.99 -4.91
C LYS A 96 -21.32 -5.30 -4.94
N THR A 97 -20.00 -5.23 -5.04
CA THR A 97 -19.12 -6.40 -5.02
C THR A 97 -18.99 -6.98 -3.61
N LEU A 98 -18.89 -6.12 -2.59
CA LEU A 98 -18.84 -6.51 -1.18
C LEU A 98 -20.16 -7.15 -0.72
N GLU A 99 -21.31 -6.63 -1.17
CA GLU A 99 -22.64 -7.19 -0.91
C GLU A 99 -22.78 -8.61 -1.47
N ILE A 100 -22.37 -8.84 -2.72
CA ILE A 100 -22.41 -10.18 -3.36
C ILE A 100 -21.55 -11.18 -2.59
N LEU A 101 -20.44 -10.72 -2.01
CA LEU A 101 -19.50 -11.55 -1.26
C LEU A 101 -19.86 -11.65 0.23
N GLU A 102 -20.96 -11.04 0.67
CA GLU A 102 -21.43 -10.99 2.08
C GLU A 102 -20.38 -10.44 3.07
N ILE A 103 -19.48 -9.58 2.59
CA ILE A 103 -18.41 -8.97 3.40
C ILE A 103 -18.96 -7.73 4.10
N LYS A 104 -18.95 -7.73 5.43
CA LYS A 104 -19.31 -6.56 6.25
C LYS A 104 -18.10 -5.66 6.48
N ILE A 105 -18.25 -4.38 6.23
CA ILE A 105 -17.28 -3.34 6.61
C ILE A 105 -17.85 -2.57 7.80
N ASP A 106 -17.10 -2.52 8.89
CA ASP A 106 -17.47 -1.71 10.05
C ASP A 106 -17.57 -0.22 9.65
N GLY A 107 -18.77 0.36 9.78
CA GLY A 107 -19.02 1.79 9.51
C GLY A 107 -19.92 2.10 8.30
N ILE A 108 -20.38 1.09 7.55
CA ILE A 108 -21.42 1.26 6.53
C ILE A 108 -22.79 1.07 7.21
N LYS A 109 -23.64 2.10 7.15
CA LYS A 109 -25.04 2.08 7.60
C LYS A 109 -25.97 2.20 6.40
#